data_AF-A0A9D8QQW6-F1
#
_entry.id   AF-A0A9D8QQW6-F1
#
_cell.length_a   1.000
_cell.length_b   1.000
_cell.length_c   1.000
_cell.angle_alpha   90.00
_cell.angle_beta   90.00
_cell.angle_gamma   90.00
#
_symmetry.space_group_name_H-M   'P 1'
#
loop_
_entity.id
_entity.type
_entity.pdbx_description
1 polymer ?
#
loop_
_entity_poly.entity_id
_entity_poly.type
_entity_poly.pdbx_seq_one_letter_code
_entity_poly.pdbx_strand_id
1 'polypeptide(L)' 'NGGTDTKNDVVLGTGQVNFPRVLKAAQEAGVLYYFIEDESPTPKEQLPQSLDYLERVRF' A
#
# COMPACT_ATOMS: atom_id res chain seq x y z
N ASN A 1 -11.40 -9.11 -4.56
CA ASN A 1 -11.99 -9.13 -3.21
C ASN A 1 -11.28 -10.17 -2.35
N GLY A 2 -10.59 -9.72 -1.30
CA GLY A 2 -9.77 -10.57 -0.40
C GLY A 2 -10.55 -11.43 0.61
N GLY A 3 -11.89 -11.46 0.54
CA GLY A 3 -12.75 -12.26 1.42
C GLY A 3 -12.89 -11.74 2.86
N THR A 4 -12.19 -10.67 3.22
CA THR A 4 -12.26 -9.96 4.51
C THR A 4 -13.15 -8.72 4.42
N ASP A 5 -13.57 -8.19 5.57
CA ASP A 5 -14.29 -6.90 5.61
C ASP A 5 -13.40 -5.81 5.01
N THR A 6 -13.94 -5.03 4.07
CA THR A 6 -13.22 -3.97 3.37
C THR A 6 -12.84 -2.80 4.27
N LYS A 7 -13.38 -2.73 5.49
CA LYS A 7 -12.92 -1.77 6.51
C LYS A 7 -11.53 -2.10 7.06
N ASN A 8 -10.99 -3.27 6.74
CA ASN A 8 -9.61 -3.62 7.09
C ASN A 8 -8.60 -2.99 6.12
N ASP A 9 -9.04 -2.49 4.98
CA ASP A 9 -8.24 -1.72 4.04
C ASP A 9 -7.90 -0.36 4.66
N VAL A 10 -6.65 -0.23 5.09
CA VAL A 10 -6.13 0.98 5.75
C VAL A 10 -5.08 1.65 4.87
N VAL A 11 -4.87 2.95 5.10
CA VAL A 11 -3.80 3.76 4.50
C VAL A 11 -2.45 3.03 4.58
N LEU A 12 -1.72 2.98 3.45
CA LEU A 12 -0.41 2.33 3.39
C LEU A 12 0.53 2.91 4.46
N GLY A 13 1.29 2.03 5.11
CA GLY A 13 2.18 2.39 6.22
C GLY A 13 1.53 2.42 7.61
N THR A 14 0.19 2.35 7.71
CA THR A 14 -0.52 2.26 9.01
C THR A 14 -0.96 0.84 9.37
N GLY A 15 -0.95 -0.06 8.39
CA GLY A 15 -1.29 -1.47 8.57
C GLY A 15 -0.10 -2.33 9.01
N GLN A 16 -0.26 -3.64 8.84
CA GLN A 16 0.71 -4.64 9.32
C GLN A 16 1.86 -4.91 8.33
N VAL A 17 1.74 -4.43 7.09
CA VAL A 17 2.72 -4.70 6.02
C VAL A 17 3.99 -3.86 6.23
N ASN A 18 5.14 -4.52 6.20
CA ASN A 18 6.45 -3.85 6.20
C ASN A 18 6.82 -3.41 4.78
N PHE A 19 6.27 -2.28 4.33
CA PHE A 19 6.47 -1.76 2.97
C PHE A 19 7.94 -1.55 2.61
N PRO A 20 8.83 -0.98 3.45
CA PRO A 20 10.23 -0.85 3.09
C PRO A 20 10.88 -2.19 2.68
N ARG A 21 10.67 -3.25 3.47
CA ARG A 21 11.25 -4.56 3.14
C ARG A 21 10.61 -5.17 1.88
N VAL A 22 9.31 -5.00 1.70
CA VAL A 22 8.59 -5.50 0.51
C VAL A 22 9.06 -4.79 -0.75
N LEU A 23 9.13 -3.46 -0.73
CA LEU A 23 9.54 -2.65 -1.88
C LEU A 23 11.01 -2.91 -2.26
N LYS A 24 11.89 -3.11 -1.26
CA LYS A 24 13.27 -3.54 -1.51
C LYS A 24 13.33 -4.89 -2.20
N ALA A 25 12.62 -5.89 -1.69
CA ALA A 25 12.59 -7.21 -2.29
C ALA A 25 12.00 -7.18 -3.71
N ALA A 26 10.98 -6.37 -3.95
CA ALA A 26 10.39 -6.19 -5.27
C ALA A 26 11.37 -5.55 -6.27
N GLN A 27 12.15 -4.55 -5.84
CA GLN A 27 13.22 -3.96 -6.64
C GLN A 27 14.31 -5.01 -6.98
N GLU A 28 14.77 -5.78 -5.99
CA GLU A 28 15.78 -6.84 -6.18
C GLU A 28 15.28 -7.94 -7.13
N ALA A 29 13.98 -8.24 -7.11
CA ALA A 29 13.34 -9.19 -8.03
C ALA A 29 13.07 -8.61 -9.43
N GLY A 30 13.33 -7.33 -9.69
CA GLY A 30 13.11 -6.69 -10.98
C GLY A 30 11.65 -6.33 -11.29
N VAL A 31 10.81 -6.11 -10.27
CA VAL A 31 9.41 -5.69 -10.44
C VAL A 31 9.34 -4.28 -11.04
N LEU A 32 8.62 -4.14 -12.15
CA LEU A 32 8.53 -2.89 -12.93
C LEU A 32 7.31 -2.03 -12.60
N TYR A 33 6.20 -2.65 -12.18
CA TYR A 33 4.92 -1.96 -12.01
C TYR A 33 4.29 -2.34 -10.68
N TYR A 34 3.71 -1.34 -10.02
CA TYR A 34 2.98 -1.46 -8.76
C TYR A 34 1.60 -0.85 -8.94
N PHE A 35 0.58 -1.48 -8.38
CA PHE A 35 -0.79 -0.98 -8.39
C PHE A 35 -1.27 -0.82 -6.95
N ILE A 36 -2.03 0.24 -6.69
CA ILE A 36 -2.71 0.44 -5.42
C ILE A 36 -4.17 0.04 -5.64
N GLU A 37 -4.64 -0.91 -4.83
CA GLU A 37 -6.04 -1.29 -4.70
C GLU A 37 -6.50 -0.88 -3.30
N ASP A 38 -7.66 -0.26 -3.21
CA ASP A 38 -8.28 0.17 -1.95
C ASP A 38 -9.78 -0.13 -2.04
N GLU A 39 -10.23 -1.21 -1.39
CA GLU A 39 -11.65 -1.63 -1.37
C GLU A 39 -12.42 -0.94 -0.21
N SER A 40 -11.78 -0.04 0.55
CA SER A 40 -12.40 0.60 1.71
C SER A 40 -13.65 1.43 1.35
N PRO A 41 -14.49 1.79 2.33
CA PRO A 41 -15.60 2.72 2.10
C PRO A 41 -15.15 4.15 1.76
N THR A 42 -13.88 4.50 1.99
CA THR A 42 -13.35 5.87 1.88
C THR A 42 -12.05 5.94 1.06
N PRO A 43 -12.02 5.40 -0.17
CA PRO A 43 -10.78 5.27 -0.93
C PRO A 43 -10.28 6.64 -1.42
N LYS A 44 -11.19 7.60 -1.64
CA LYS A 44 -10.83 8.96 -2.08
C LYS A 44 -10.08 9.72 -0.99
N GLU A 45 -10.36 9.42 0.27
CA GLU A 45 -9.71 9.99 1.44
C GLU A 45 -8.37 9.28 1.72
N GLN A 46 -8.31 7.95 1.56
CA GLN A 46 -7.13 7.15 1.87
C GLN A 46 -6.04 7.23 0.79
N LEU A 47 -6.40 7.23 -0.50
CA LEU A 47 -5.44 7.19 -1.61
C LEU A 47 -4.40 8.33 -1.55
N PRO A 48 -4.77 9.61 -1.34
CA PRO A 48 -3.78 10.69 -1.24
C PRO A 48 -2.77 10.48 -0.10
N GLN A 49 -3.19 9.92 1.03
CA GLN A 49 -2.32 9.66 2.18
C GLN A 49 -1.38 8.49 1.91
N SER A 50 -1.89 7.44 1.24
CA SER A 50 -1.10 6.30 0.79
C SER A 50 -0.02 6.73 -0.21
N LEU A 51 -0.33 7.66 -1.12
CA LEU A 51 0.64 8.24 -2.05
C LEU A 51 1.73 9.04 -1.30
N ASP A 52 1.35 9.89 -0.34
CA ASP A 52 2.31 10.65 0.48
C ASP A 52 3.27 9.72 1.24
N TYR A 53 2.77 8.61 1.78
CA TYR A 53 3.61 7.59 2.39
C TYR A 53 4.62 7.00 1.40
N LEU A 54 4.16 6.62 0.19
CA LEU A 54 5.02 6.03 -0.84
C LEU A 54 6.07 7.00 -1.40
N GLU A 55 5.79 8.30 -1.46
CA GLU A 55 6.79 9.31 -1.85
C GLU A 55 7.93 9.45 -0.82
N ARG A 56 7.62 9.19 0.46
CA ARG A 56 8.53 9.38 1.58
C ARG A 56 9.23 8.12 2.04
N VAL A 57 8.68 6.95 1.76
CA VAL A 57 9.27 5.66 2.16
C VAL A 57 10.67 5.51 1.54
N ARG A 58 11.58 4.92 2.31
CA ARG A 58 12.99 4.67 1.92
C ARG A 58 13.29 3.19 2.15
N PHE A 59 13.96 2.56 1.19
CA PHE A 59 14.23 1.12 1.20
C PHE A 59 15.45 0.77 0.35
#